data_AF-A0A7C1IH47-F1
#
_entry.id   AF-A0A7C1IH47-F1
#
_cell.length_a   1.000
_cell.length_b   1.000
_cell.length_c   1.000
_cell.angle_alpha   90.00
_cell.angle_beta   90.00
_cell.angle_gamma   90.00
#
_symmetry.space_group_name_H-M   'P 1'
#
loop_
_entity.id
_entity.type
_entity.pdbx_description
1 polymer ?
#
loop_
_entity_poly.entity_id
_entity_poly.type
_entity_poly.pdbx_seq_one_letter_code
_entity_poly.pdbx_strand_id
1 'polypeptide(L)'
;MFTGYGKESCLSPDLSVPAGTSAWVGLYHPAQLCCGQENRKGKNGMSLKTKSIYDPIEKSDGIRILVMTLWPRGFKKGSFDRWEKSLGTPIELIRKYKAGKIEWPELKKEYKKAMTGQKALLAEIAKLAKRKTMTLLCACREETTCHRSILKEMIAKL
;
A
#
# COMPACT_ATOMS: atom_id res chain seq x y z
N MET A 1 26.51 0.04 -39.39
CA MET A 1 26.17 1.46 -39.58
C MET A 1 24.66 1.61 -39.34
N PHE A 2 24.30 2.47 -38.38
CA PHE A 2 22.93 2.92 -38.07
C PHE A 2 22.35 3.65 -39.30
N THR A 3 21.05 3.62 -39.61
CA THR A 3 19.92 4.38 -39.02
C THR A 3 18.62 3.86 -39.69
N GLY A 4 17.38 4.09 -39.26
CA GLY A 4 16.86 5.09 -38.35
C GLY A 4 15.38 4.89 -38.02
N TYR A 5 14.97 5.66 -37.00
CA TYR A 5 13.64 5.82 -36.44
C TYR A 5 12.73 6.64 -37.38
N GLY A 6 11.46 6.22 -37.51
CA GLY A 6 10.37 7.04 -38.04
C GLY A 6 9.66 7.80 -36.92
N LYS A 7 9.71 9.14 -36.96
CA LYS A 7 8.86 10.06 -36.21
C LYS A 7 7.64 10.38 -37.07
N GLU A 8 6.45 10.40 -36.48
CA GLU A 8 5.28 11.04 -37.08
C GLU A 8 4.79 12.13 -36.13
N SER A 9 4.74 13.33 -36.68
CA SER A 9 4.42 14.59 -36.03
C SER A 9 3.16 15.18 -36.65
N CYS A 10 2.29 15.70 -35.79
CA CYS A 10 1.40 16.85 -35.97
C CYS A 10 0.38 16.83 -37.14
N LEU A 11 -0.89 17.14 -36.86
CA LEU A 11 -1.50 18.45 -37.14
C LEU A 11 -3.02 18.41 -36.93
N SER A 12 -3.52 19.51 -36.38
CA SER A 12 -4.90 19.89 -36.13
C SER A 12 -5.73 20.00 -37.41
N PRO A 13 -7.06 20.10 -37.27
CA PRO A 13 -7.81 21.05 -38.08
C PRO A 13 -8.59 22.07 -37.24
N ASP A 14 -8.35 23.32 -37.60
CA ASP A 14 -9.25 24.48 -37.55
C ASP A 14 -10.59 24.16 -38.23
N LEU A 15 -11.73 24.60 -37.68
CA LEU A 15 -12.86 25.03 -38.51
C LEU A 15 -13.93 25.82 -37.72
N SER A 16 -14.00 27.10 -38.08
CA SER A 16 -15.13 28.04 -38.21
C SER A 16 -16.54 27.66 -37.74
N VAL A 17 -17.15 28.64 -37.06
CA VAL A 17 -18.55 28.77 -36.62
C VAL A 17 -19.36 29.58 -37.64
N PRO A 18 -20.65 29.27 -37.86
CA PRO A 18 -21.61 30.27 -38.35
C PRO A 18 -22.76 30.56 -37.35
N ALA A 19 -23.28 31.78 -37.45
CA ALA A 19 -24.36 32.36 -36.66
C ALA A 19 -25.73 32.27 -37.37
N GLY A 20 -26.81 32.16 -36.57
CA GLY A 20 -28.15 32.67 -36.95
C GLY A 20 -29.38 31.88 -36.48
N THR A 21 -30.00 32.37 -35.39
CA THR A 21 -31.46 32.45 -35.09
C THR A 21 -32.32 31.17 -35.10
N SER A 22 -33.29 30.90 -34.20
CA SER A 22 -33.90 31.64 -33.09
C SER A 22 -34.83 30.68 -32.32
N ALA A 23 -34.91 30.89 -30.99
CA ALA A 23 -35.95 30.49 -30.03
C ALA A 23 -36.32 28.99 -29.93
N TRP A 24 -36.03 28.36 -28.79
CA TRP A 24 -37.03 27.76 -27.88
C TRP A 24 -36.33 27.41 -26.55
N VAL A 25 -37.08 27.65 -25.49
CA VAL A 25 -36.75 27.59 -24.06
C VAL A 25 -36.35 26.20 -23.61
N GLY A 26 -35.35 26.11 -22.71
CA GLY A 26 -35.37 25.10 -21.65
C GLY A 26 -34.22 24.09 -21.64
N LEU A 27 -33.52 24.07 -20.50
CA LEU A 27 -32.58 23.05 -20.01
C LEU A 27 -31.15 23.10 -20.56
N TYR A 28 -30.40 24.00 -19.94
CA TYR A 28 -29.00 23.79 -19.55
C TYR A 28 -28.67 22.31 -19.28
N HIS A 29 -27.87 21.71 -20.16
CA HIS A 29 -26.98 20.60 -19.83
C HIS A 29 -25.59 20.98 -20.33
N PRO A 30 -24.69 21.53 -19.47
CA PRO A 30 -23.31 21.65 -19.85
C PRO A 30 -22.75 20.24 -20.07
N ALA A 31 -22.34 19.98 -21.32
CA ALA A 31 -21.57 18.82 -21.72
C ALA A 31 -20.31 18.76 -20.85
N GLN A 32 -20.40 17.88 -19.85
CA GLN A 32 -19.33 17.50 -18.96
C GLN A 32 -18.34 16.67 -19.77
N LEU A 33 -17.41 17.34 -20.48
CA LEU A 33 -16.25 16.66 -21.02
C LEU A 33 -15.35 16.25 -19.85
N CYS A 34 -15.48 14.97 -19.51
CA CYS A 34 -14.56 14.19 -18.70
C CYS A 34 -13.14 14.30 -19.25
N CYS A 35 -12.38 15.26 -18.74
CA CYS A 35 -10.98 15.00 -18.42
C CYS A 35 -10.86 15.21 -16.92
N GLY A 36 -11.34 14.22 -16.17
CA GLY A 36 -11.05 14.11 -14.76
C GLY A 36 -9.55 14.06 -14.60
N GLN A 37 -8.94 15.20 -14.28
CA GLN A 37 -7.69 15.19 -13.54
C GLN A 37 -8.03 14.60 -12.18
N GLU A 38 -7.99 13.27 -12.12
CA GLU A 38 -8.15 12.52 -10.90
C GLU A 38 -6.97 12.87 -10.00
N ASN A 39 -7.21 13.86 -9.15
CA ASN A 39 -6.70 13.97 -7.80
C ASN A 39 -5.26 13.45 -7.63
N ARG A 40 -4.27 14.18 -8.15
CA ARG A 40 -2.92 14.13 -7.55
C ARG A 40 -2.99 14.75 -6.15
N LYS A 41 -3.65 14.10 -5.19
CA LYS A 41 -3.27 14.25 -3.78
C LYS A 41 -1.95 13.52 -3.61
N GLY A 42 -0.87 14.18 -4.04
CA GLY A 42 0.47 13.87 -3.60
C GLY A 42 0.60 14.16 -2.11
N LYS A 43 -0.04 13.35 -1.26
CA LYS A 43 0.53 13.08 0.07
C LYS A 43 1.83 12.36 -0.23
N ASN A 44 2.98 12.86 0.22
CA ASN A 44 4.28 12.21 0.09
C ASN A 44 4.15 10.68 0.30
N GLY A 45 4.08 9.94 -0.81
CA GLY A 45 3.24 8.75 -0.92
C GLY A 45 3.94 7.49 -0.46
N MET A 46 3.82 7.17 0.83
CA MET A 46 4.25 5.86 1.33
C MET A 46 3.40 4.76 0.69
N SER A 47 4.02 3.93 -0.14
CA SER A 47 3.40 2.80 -0.82
C SER A 47 3.56 1.53 0.01
N LEU A 48 2.80 1.45 1.11
CA LEU A 48 2.86 0.32 2.05
C LEU A 48 1.55 -0.47 2.08
N LYS A 49 1.63 -1.73 1.68
CA LYS A 49 0.53 -2.71 1.65
C LYS A 49 0.69 -3.75 2.75
N THR A 50 -0.38 -4.50 2.97
CA THR A 50 -0.50 -5.55 3.99
C THR A 50 -1.18 -6.74 3.34
N LYS A 51 -0.67 -7.95 3.56
CA LYS A 51 -1.20 -9.16 2.93
C LYS A 51 -0.97 -10.39 3.79
N SER A 52 -1.77 -11.43 3.59
CA SER A 52 -1.48 -12.73 4.17
C SER A 52 -0.36 -13.40 3.40
N ILE A 53 0.50 -14.16 4.10
CA ILE A 53 1.51 -14.96 3.43
C ILE A 53 0.87 -16.06 2.56
N TYR A 54 -0.37 -16.46 2.88
CA TYR A 54 -1.16 -17.45 2.16
C TYR A 54 -1.82 -16.91 0.88
N ASP A 55 -1.89 -15.58 0.72
CA ASP A 55 -2.49 -14.98 -0.47
C ASP A 55 -1.55 -15.10 -1.68
N PRO A 56 -2.10 -15.18 -2.91
CA PRO A 56 -1.29 -15.31 -4.12
C PRO A 56 -0.29 -14.16 -4.27
N ILE A 57 0.89 -14.46 -4.81
CA ILE A 57 1.94 -13.45 -5.03
C ILE A 57 1.58 -12.61 -6.25
N GLU A 58 1.57 -11.29 -6.11
CA GLU A 58 1.28 -10.36 -7.20
C GLU A 58 2.47 -9.45 -7.49
N LYS A 59 2.67 -9.07 -8.76
CA LYS A 59 3.74 -8.12 -9.15
C LYS A 59 3.56 -6.75 -8.48
N SER A 60 2.34 -6.40 -8.11
CA SER A 60 2.02 -5.14 -7.43
C SER A 60 2.40 -5.14 -5.94
N ASP A 61 2.81 -6.27 -5.37
CA ASP A 61 3.22 -6.39 -3.97
C ASP A 61 4.59 -5.72 -3.71
N GLY A 62 5.41 -5.56 -4.76
CA GLY A 62 6.77 -5.02 -4.64
C GLY A 62 7.62 -5.85 -3.70
N ILE A 63 8.31 -5.19 -2.75
CA ILE A 63 9.17 -5.88 -1.76
C ILE A 63 8.30 -6.52 -0.67
N ARG A 64 8.38 -7.84 -0.54
CA ARG A 64 7.60 -8.64 0.40
C ARG A 64 8.39 -8.90 1.68
N ILE A 65 7.99 -8.27 2.79
CA ILE A 65 8.65 -8.42 4.09
C ILE A 65 7.78 -9.28 5.02
N LEU A 66 8.29 -10.43 5.42
CA LEU A 66 7.70 -11.21 6.50
C LEU A 66 7.99 -10.56 7.85
N VAL A 67 6.95 -10.14 8.57
CA VAL A 67 7.08 -9.45 9.87
C VAL A 67 6.63 -10.33 11.03
N MET A 68 7.01 -11.60 11.04
CA MET A 68 6.61 -12.57 12.07
C MET A 68 7.80 -13.06 12.88
N THR A 69 7.62 -13.30 14.18
CA THR A 69 8.66 -13.92 15.02
C THR A 69 8.74 -15.43 14.78
N LEU A 70 7.59 -16.06 14.58
CA LEU A 70 7.46 -17.50 14.37
C LEU A 70 7.35 -17.80 12.87
N TRP A 71 8.02 -18.86 12.43
CA TRP A 71 7.90 -19.35 11.06
C TRP A 71 6.49 -19.92 10.81
N PRO A 72 5.80 -19.54 9.73
CA PRO A 72 4.52 -20.13 9.37
C PRO A 72 4.67 -21.61 8.99
N ARG A 73 3.77 -22.47 9.48
CA ARG A 73 3.79 -23.90 9.15
C ARG A 73 3.51 -24.12 7.66
N GLY A 74 4.22 -25.04 7.04
CA GLY A 74 3.96 -25.46 5.65
C GLY A 74 4.47 -24.51 4.56
N PHE A 75 5.27 -23.50 4.89
CA PHE A 75 5.79 -22.55 3.89
C PHE A 75 7.20 -22.85 3.43
N LYS A 76 7.41 -22.79 2.10
CA LYS A 76 8.71 -22.90 1.45
C LYS A 76 9.42 -21.54 1.47
N LYS A 77 10.76 -21.56 1.55
CA LYS A 77 11.57 -20.35 1.35
C LYS A 77 11.31 -19.82 -0.08
N GLY A 78 11.05 -18.52 -0.23
CA GLY A 78 10.80 -17.87 -1.54
C GLY A 78 9.50 -17.09 -1.65
N SER A 79 8.57 -17.18 -0.69
CA SER A 79 7.31 -16.41 -0.72
C SER A 79 7.42 -14.98 -0.20
N PHE A 80 8.60 -14.59 0.26
CA PHE A 80 8.96 -13.27 0.76
C PHE A 80 10.43 -12.98 0.43
N ASP A 81 10.78 -11.71 0.29
CA ASP A 81 12.14 -11.25 -0.04
C ASP A 81 12.99 -11.07 1.23
N ARG A 82 12.38 -10.58 2.31
CA ARG A 82 13.06 -10.26 3.58
C ARG A 82 12.25 -10.76 4.77
N TRP A 83 12.93 -11.25 5.82
CA TRP A 83 12.29 -11.68 7.07
C TRP A 83 12.76 -10.83 8.24
N GLU A 84 11.87 -9.96 8.72
CA GLU A 84 12.10 -9.07 9.86
C GLU A 84 11.46 -9.63 11.13
N LYS A 85 12.18 -10.54 11.80
CA LYS A 85 11.77 -11.14 13.07
C LYS A 85 11.58 -10.10 14.18
N SER A 86 12.40 -9.05 14.17
CA SER A 86 12.38 -7.97 15.17
C SER A 86 11.08 -7.17 15.18
N LEU A 87 10.35 -7.16 14.06
CA LEU A 87 9.04 -6.52 13.93
C LEU A 87 7.88 -7.47 14.24
N GLY A 88 8.16 -8.75 14.49
CA GLY A 88 7.15 -9.70 14.89
C GLY A 88 6.63 -9.44 16.31
N THR A 89 5.43 -9.98 16.60
CA THR A 89 4.90 -9.96 17.96
C THR A 89 5.80 -10.79 18.89
N PRO A 90 6.18 -10.27 20.07
CA PRO A 90 6.96 -11.03 21.05
C PRO A 90 6.27 -12.36 21.43
N ILE A 91 7.05 -13.43 21.59
CA ILE A 91 6.53 -14.79 21.83
C ILE A 91 5.67 -14.83 23.10
N GLU A 92 6.08 -14.13 24.15
CA GLU A 92 5.32 -14.06 25.41
C GLU A 92 3.95 -13.42 25.22
N LEU A 93 3.85 -12.39 24.37
CA LEU A 93 2.59 -11.71 24.08
C LEU A 93 1.66 -12.59 23.25
N ILE A 94 2.21 -13.34 22.29
CA ILE A 94 1.46 -14.36 21.54
C ILE A 94 0.91 -15.43 22.50
N ARG A 95 1.72 -15.90 23.46
CA ARG A 95 1.29 -16.90 24.45
C ARG A 95 0.16 -16.39 25.34
N LYS A 96 0.27 -15.16 25.87
CA LYS A 96 -0.78 -14.54 26.68
C LYS A 96 -2.10 -14.39 25.93
N TYR A 97 -2.05 -13.93 24.68
CA TYR A 97 -3.24 -13.76 23.85
C TYR A 97 -3.89 -15.10 23.50
N LYS A 98 -3.09 -16.10 23.09
CA LYS A 98 -3.61 -17.45 22.81
C LYS A 98 -4.18 -18.16 24.04
N ALA A 99 -3.69 -17.82 25.23
CA ALA A 99 -4.21 -18.35 26.49
C ALA A 99 -5.46 -17.60 26.99
N GLY A 100 -5.97 -16.59 26.25
CA GLY A 100 -7.10 -15.77 26.67
C GLY A 100 -6.80 -14.89 27.89
N LYS A 101 -5.52 -14.69 28.23
CA LYS A 101 -5.11 -13.88 29.40
C LYS A 101 -5.15 -12.39 29.13
N ILE A 102 -5.13 -12.00 27.86
CA ILE A 102 -5.17 -10.61 27.41
C ILE A 102 -6.08 -10.52 26.19
N GLU A 103 -6.77 -9.39 26.07
CA GLU A 103 -7.61 -9.08 24.92
C GLU A 103 -6.83 -8.37 23.80
N TRP A 104 -7.42 -8.27 22.61
CA TRP A 104 -6.80 -7.59 21.46
C TRP A 104 -6.33 -6.14 21.75
N PRO A 105 -7.08 -5.28 22.46
CA PRO A 105 -6.64 -3.92 22.77
C PRO A 105 -5.36 -3.89 23.62
N GLU A 106 -5.25 -4.82 24.57
CA GLU A 106 -4.08 -4.95 25.44
C GLU A 106 -2.87 -5.45 24.65
N LEU A 107 -3.05 -6.45 23.77
CA LEU A 107 -2.01 -6.88 22.84
C LEU A 107 -1.54 -5.72 21.96
N LYS A 108 -2.44 -4.91 21.39
CA LYS A 108 -2.08 -3.76 20.56
C LYS A 108 -1.24 -2.75 21.34
N LYS A 109 -1.57 -2.49 22.61
CA LYS A 109 -0.82 -1.58 23.49
C LYS A 109 0.57 -2.12 23.80
N GLU A 110 0.68 -3.36 24.27
CA GLU A 110 1.96 -3.98 24.63
C GLU A 110 2.86 -4.18 23.41
N TYR A 111 2.28 -4.54 22.27
CA TYR A 111 3.02 -4.64 21.01
C TYR A 111 3.60 -3.29 20.58
N LYS A 112 2.82 -2.20 20.62
CA LYS A 112 3.33 -0.86 20.31
C LYS A 112 4.48 -0.44 21.22
N LYS A 113 4.41 -0.77 22.52
CA LYS A 113 5.50 -0.54 23.47
C LYS A 113 6.76 -1.30 23.07
N ALA A 114 6.64 -2.59 22.75
CA ALA A 114 7.76 -3.40 22.28
C ALA A 114 8.40 -2.82 21.01
N MET A 115 7.61 -2.25 20.11
CA MET A 115 8.09 -1.63 18.87
C MET A 115 8.79 -0.27 19.10
N THR A 116 8.71 0.35 20.27
CA THR A 116 9.40 1.63 20.54
C THR A 116 10.93 1.50 20.54
N GLY A 117 11.47 0.31 20.84
CA GLY A 117 12.89 0.01 20.72
C GLY A 117 13.36 -0.19 19.27
N GLN A 118 12.42 -0.37 18.33
CA GLN A 118 12.71 -0.67 16.92
C GLN A 118 12.49 0.55 16.00
N LYS A 119 12.53 1.77 16.55
CA LYS A 119 12.29 3.02 15.79
C LYS A 119 13.18 3.17 14.56
N ALA A 120 14.46 2.80 14.65
CA ALA A 120 15.40 2.88 13.53
C ALA A 120 14.95 2.00 12.36
N LEU A 121 14.55 0.75 12.64
CA LEU A 121 14.07 -0.20 11.64
C LEU A 121 12.74 0.25 11.03
N LEU A 122 11.81 0.76 11.85
CA LEU A 122 10.56 1.34 11.36
C LEU A 122 10.80 2.54 10.43
N ALA A 123 11.76 3.41 10.78
CA ALA A 123 12.14 4.55 9.95
C ALA A 123 12.84 4.14 8.64
N GLU A 124 13.65 3.08 8.66
CA GLU A 124 14.23 2.50 7.45
C GLU A 124 13.13 2.01 6.50
N ILE A 125 12.18 1.23 7.00
CA ILE A 125 11.05 0.73 6.20
C ILE A 125 10.20 1.89 5.70
N ALA A 126 9.94 2.92 6.52
CA ALA A 126 9.24 4.13 6.09
C ALA A 126 9.96 4.82 4.92
N LYS A 127 11.28 4.99 5.00
CA LYS A 127 12.10 5.57 3.92
C LYS A 127 12.06 4.74 2.64
N LEU A 128 12.11 3.41 2.76
CA LEU A 128 12.01 2.50 1.62
C LEU A 128 10.61 2.54 0.99
N ALA A 129 9.56 2.58 1.81
CA ALA A 129 8.16 2.65 1.37
C ALA A 129 7.82 3.97 0.66
N LYS A 130 8.58 5.05 0.90
CA LYS A 130 8.49 6.31 0.14
C LYS A 130 9.04 6.20 -1.28
N ARG A 131 9.88 5.19 -1.57
CA ARG A 131 10.56 5.01 -2.88
C ARG A 131 10.03 3.84 -3.69
N LYS A 132 9.59 2.77 -3.02
CA LYS A 132 9.15 1.52 -3.64
C LYS A 132 7.88 1.02 -2.96
N THR A 133 7.07 0.26 -3.69
CA THR A 133 5.96 -0.47 -3.07
C THR A 133 6.51 -1.59 -2.20
N MET A 134 5.99 -1.70 -0.98
CA MET A 134 6.35 -2.75 -0.03
C MET A 134 5.09 -3.38 0.54
N THR A 135 5.16 -4.67 0.82
CA THR A 135 4.07 -5.44 1.39
C THR A 135 4.51 -6.13 2.67
N LEU A 136 3.85 -5.82 3.78
CA LEU A 136 4.05 -6.50 5.07
C LEU A 136 3.22 -7.78 5.11
N LEU A 137 3.90 -8.91 5.30
CA LEU A 137 3.32 -10.24 5.31
C LEU A 137 3.18 -10.81 6.72
N CYS A 138 2.05 -11.46 6.97
CA CYS A 138 1.78 -12.25 8.17
C CYS A 138 0.92 -13.46 7.83
N ALA A 139 0.93 -14.50 8.67
CA ALA A 139 0.07 -15.67 8.54
C ALA A 139 -1.38 -15.44 9.00
N CYS A 140 -1.71 -14.31 9.64
CA CYS A 140 -3.10 -14.05 10.00
C CYS A 140 -3.95 -13.88 8.74
N ARG A 141 -5.11 -14.54 8.69
CA ARG A 141 -6.08 -14.38 7.60
C ARG A 141 -6.70 -12.98 7.65
N GLU A 142 -7.17 -12.58 8.81
CA GLU A 142 -7.80 -11.29 9.05
C GLU A 142 -6.76 -10.17 9.21
N GLU A 143 -6.96 -9.03 8.52
CA GLU A 143 -6.09 -7.86 8.64
C GLU A 143 -6.40 -7.07 9.91
N THR A 144 -7.66 -6.92 10.27
CA THR A 144 -8.10 -6.06 11.39
C THR A 144 -7.58 -6.51 12.75
N THR A 145 -7.33 -7.81 12.92
CA THR A 145 -6.80 -8.45 14.13
C THR A 145 -5.37 -8.97 13.92
N CYS A 146 -4.57 -8.25 13.12
CA CYS A 146 -3.19 -8.60 12.87
C CYS A 146 -2.22 -7.47 13.22
N HIS A 147 -1.05 -7.83 13.77
CA HIS A 147 -0.01 -6.87 14.09
C HIS A 147 0.56 -6.15 12.86
N ARG A 148 0.44 -6.74 11.65
CA ARG A 148 0.83 -6.11 10.38
C ARG A 148 0.10 -4.77 10.17
N SER A 149 -1.14 -4.66 10.62
CA SER A 149 -1.95 -3.45 10.51
C SER A 149 -1.49 -2.39 11.49
N ILE A 150 -1.08 -2.82 12.69
CA ILE A 150 -0.47 -1.93 13.69
C ILE A 150 0.85 -1.37 13.16
N LEU A 151 1.70 -2.20 12.54
CA LEU A 151 2.94 -1.73 11.92
C LEU A 151 2.69 -0.73 10.80
N LYS A 152 1.73 -1.01 9.92
CA LYS A 152 1.32 -0.09 8.85
C LYS A 152 0.88 1.26 9.42
N GLU A 153 0.05 1.27 10.46
CA GLU A 153 -0.34 2.49 11.17
C GLU A 153 0.87 3.24 11.77
N MET A 154 1.83 2.53 12.35
CA MET A 154 3.01 3.14 12.96
C MET A 154 3.95 3.75 11.92
N ILE A 155 4.19 3.03 10.82
CA ILE A 155 5.05 3.50 9.72
C ILE A 155 4.40 4.69 9.00
N ALA A 156 3.07 4.67 8.81
CA ALA A 156 2.35 5.77 8.18
C ALA A 156 2.45 7.11 8.95
N LYS A 157 2.87 7.09 10.22
CA LYS A 157 3.07 8.27 11.05
C LYS A 157 4.50 8.83 11.02
N LEU A 158 5.42 8.21 10.26
CA LEU A 158 6.85 8.58 10.13
C LEU A 158 7.17 9.29 8.80
#